data_AF-A0A2K0T5R2-F1
#
_entry.id   AF-A0A2K0T5R2-F1
#
_cell.length_a   1.000
_cell.length_b   1.000
_cell.length_c   1.000
_cell.angle_alpha   90.00
_cell.angle_beta   90.00
_cell.angle_gamma   90.00
#
_symmetry.space_group_name_H-M   'P 1'
#
loop_
_entity.id
_entity.type
_entity.pdbx_description
1 polymer ?
#
loop_
_entity_poly.entity_id
_entity_poly.type
_entity_poly.pdbx_seq_one_letter_code
_entity_poly.pdbx_strand_id
1 'polypeptide(L)'
;MDSYKIAEFIEEKHPVPKLPLNTPIQLRFRDSLIKFMERLGPIYVPRVATQLLGEESLEYFLTTRQEDIGMPLDEFGKQQGPGAFERCEPFAREITALLNESSSGPYFMGDTVSYTDLMWAGILLFFKRLGTEEYQEVLRVTGDAEAHTRFLDALSPWTAKED
;
A
#
# COMPACT_ATOMS: atom_id res chain seq x y z
N MET A 1 13.70 2.38 9.80
CA MET A 1 13.60 0.91 9.69
C MET A 1 13.44 0.57 8.23
N ASP A 2 14.21 -0.39 7.71
CA ASP A 2 14.20 -0.77 6.30
C ASP A 2 13.57 -2.17 6.19
N SER A 3 12.30 -2.23 5.78
CA SER A 3 11.56 -3.49 5.69
C SER A 3 12.18 -4.46 4.68
N TYR A 4 12.87 -3.95 3.66
CA TYR A 4 13.59 -4.77 2.68
C TYR A 4 14.74 -5.54 3.31
N LYS A 5 15.58 -4.85 4.08
CA LYS A 5 16.70 -5.51 4.78
C LYS A 5 16.22 -6.55 5.79
N ILE A 6 15.07 -6.32 6.42
CA ILE A 6 14.45 -7.31 7.31
C ILE A 6 14.02 -8.54 6.50
N ALA A 7 13.34 -8.35 5.36
CA ALA A 7 12.93 -9.45 4.50
C ALA A 7 14.12 -10.25 3.96
N GLU A 8 15.19 -9.58 3.50
CA GLU A 8 16.43 -10.23 3.05
C GLU A 8 17.08 -11.04 4.16
N PHE A 9 17.14 -10.49 5.38
CA PHE A 9 17.68 -11.20 6.54
C PHE A 9 16.83 -12.42 6.91
N ILE A 10 15.50 -12.31 6.88
CA ILE A 10 14.59 -13.44 7.14
C ILE A 10 14.79 -14.54 6.09
N GLU A 11 14.84 -14.21 4.80
CA GLU A 11 15.07 -15.19 3.73
C GLU A 11 16.45 -15.86 3.85
N GLU A 12 17.48 -15.14 4.29
CA GLU A 12 18.81 -15.70 4.54
C GLU A 12 18.82 -16.68 5.72
N LYS A 13 18.15 -16.32 6.83
CA LYS A 13 18.15 -17.15 8.06
C LYS A 13 17.11 -18.27 8.06
N HIS A 14 16.01 -18.09 7.33
CA HIS A 14 14.86 -18.97 7.28
C HIS A 14 14.42 -19.20 5.82
N PRO A 15 15.19 -19.97 5.03
CA PRO A 15 14.95 -20.12 3.58
C PRO A 15 13.71 -20.95 3.21
N VAL A 16 13.00 -21.51 4.19
CA VAL A 16 11.80 -22.33 3.99
C VAL A 16 10.75 -21.92 5.04
N PRO A 17 9.51 -21.55 4.63
CA PRO A 17 9.06 -21.39 3.25
C PRO A 17 9.75 -20.20 2.56
N LYS A 18 9.97 -20.30 1.24
CA LYS A 18 10.65 -19.26 0.46
C LYS A 18 9.69 -18.11 0.15
N LEU A 19 10.15 -16.87 0.31
CA LEU A 19 9.47 -15.66 -0.13
C LEU A 19 10.29 -14.95 -1.22
N PRO A 20 9.95 -15.09 -2.51
CA PRO A 20 10.66 -14.41 -3.58
C PRO A 20 10.80 -12.89 -3.37
N LEU A 21 12.05 -12.43 -3.32
CA LEU A 21 12.46 -11.03 -3.26
C LEU A 21 13.15 -10.62 -4.56
N ASN A 22 13.18 -9.30 -4.82
CA ASN A 22 13.88 -8.66 -5.93
C ASN A 22 13.53 -9.25 -7.31
N THR A 23 12.27 -9.62 -7.51
CA THR A 23 11.79 -10.20 -8.77
C THR A 23 11.51 -9.12 -9.82
N PRO A 24 11.52 -9.44 -11.13
CA PRO A 24 11.23 -8.45 -12.17
C PRO A 24 9.86 -7.76 -12.01
N ILE A 25 8.84 -8.52 -11.61
CA ILE A 25 7.50 -7.95 -11.38
C ILE A 25 7.49 -6.99 -10.18
N GLN A 26 8.29 -7.27 -9.16
CA GLN A 26 8.39 -6.42 -7.98
C GLN A 26 8.99 -5.04 -8.29
N LEU A 27 9.98 -4.98 -9.18
CA LEU A 27 10.57 -3.71 -9.63
C LEU A 27 9.53 -2.86 -10.37
N ARG A 28 8.79 -3.48 -11.31
CA ARG A 28 7.70 -2.83 -12.04
C ARG A 28 6.58 -2.35 -11.11
N PHE A 29 6.19 -3.20 -10.15
CA PHE A 29 5.20 -2.87 -9.14
C PHE A 29 5.62 -1.66 -8.29
N ARG A 30 6.87 -1.62 -7.82
CA ARG A 30 7.40 -0.51 -7.01
C ARG A 30 7.31 0.83 -7.74
N ASP A 31 7.61 0.87 -9.03
CA ASP A 31 7.54 2.10 -9.82
C ASP A 31 6.12 2.68 -9.86
N SER A 32 5.09 1.83 -10.00
CA SER A 32 3.69 2.24 -9.94
C SER A 32 3.25 2.56 -8.50
N LEU A 33 3.66 1.75 -7.52
CA LEU A 33 3.30 1.93 -6.12
C LEU A 33 3.80 3.28 -5.56
N ILE A 34 5.04 3.69 -5.87
CA ILE A 34 5.58 4.98 -5.41
C ILE A 34 4.69 6.12 -5.92
N LYS A 35 4.39 6.12 -7.22
CA LYS A 35 3.57 7.17 -7.84
C LYS A 35 2.14 7.14 -7.30
N PHE A 36 1.57 5.95 -7.10
CA PHE A 36 0.26 5.78 -6.47
C PHE A 36 0.22 6.42 -5.08
N MET A 37 1.18 6.09 -4.21
CA MET A 37 1.23 6.61 -2.85
C MET A 37 1.55 8.11 -2.80
N GLU A 38 2.43 8.62 -3.66
CA GLU A 38 2.71 10.06 -3.74
C GLU A 38 1.43 10.86 -4.05
N ARG A 39 0.61 10.40 -4.99
CA ARG A 39 -0.62 11.11 -5.38
C ARG A 39 -1.70 11.05 -4.29
N LEU A 40 -1.72 9.99 -3.49
CA LEU A 40 -2.62 9.85 -2.34
C LEU A 40 -2.07 10.45 -1.04
N GLY A 41 -0.85 10.98 -1.02
CA GLY A 41 -0.26 11.70 0.13
C GLY A 41 -1.22 12.72 0.77
N PRO A 42 -1.84 13.63 -0.02
CA PRO A 42 -2.83 14.59 0.50
C PRO A 42 -4.06 13.96 1.15
N ILE A 43 -4.37 12.70 0.85
CA ILE A 43 -5.49 11.97 1.45
C ILE A 43 -5.07 11.33 2.76
N TYR A 44 -4.02 10.50 2.75
CA TYR A 44 -3.71 9.68 3.92
C TYR A 44 -2.86 10.41 4.97
N VAL A 45 -1.95 11.32 4.60
CA VAL A 45 -1.04 11.95 5.58
C VAL A 45 -1.79 12.73 6.65
N PRO A 46 -2.77 13.59 6.33
CA PRO A 46 -3.55 14.29 7.35
C PRO A 46 -4.43 13.34 8.17
N ARG A 47 -4.93 12.27 7.54
CA ARG A 47 -5.78 11.26 8.20
C ARG A 47 -5.02 10.39 9.18
N VAL A 48 -3.77 10.04 8.89
CA VAL A 48 -2.91 9.31 9.84
C VAL A 48 -2.83 10.07 11.17
N ALA A 49 -2.59 11.37 11.13
CA ALA A 49 -2.52 12.22 12.32
C ALA A 49 -3.85 12.26 13.10
N THR A 50 -4.98 12.25 12.40
CA THR A 50 -6.30 12.50 13.02
C THR A 50 -7.08 11.24 13.36
N GLN A 51 -6.77 10.10 12.74
CA GLN A 51 -7.56 8.86 12.84
C GLN A 51 -6.77 7.67 13.37
N LEU A 52 -5.44 7.64 13.19
CA LEU A 52 -4.64 6.44 13.49
C LEU A 52 -3.66 6.62 14.65
N LEU A 53 -3.07 7.80 14.80
CA LEU A 53 -2.05 8.03 15.83
C LEU A 53 -2.67 8.30 17.20
N GLY A 54 -2.02 7.76 18.23
CA GLY A 54 -2.23 8.20 19.61
C GLY A 54 -1.50 9.52 19.89
N GLU A 55 -1.86 10.17 21.00
CA GLU A 55 -1.34 11.49 21.39
C GLU A 55 0.20 11.53 21.45
N GLU A 56 0.83 10.46 21.94
CA GLU A 56 2.29 10.37 22.13
C GLU A 56 3.10 10.55 20.84
N SER A 57 2.55 10.16 19.69
CA SER A 57 3.23 10.24 18.39
C SER A 57 2.78 11.43 17.54
N LEU A 58 1.72 12.13 17.97
CA LEU A 58 1.05 13.13 17.14
C LEU A 58 1.93 14.34 16.87
N GLU A 59 2.53 14.92 17.90
CA GLU A 59 3.37 16.13 17.77
C GLU A 59 4.56 15.89 16.84
N TYR A 60 5.27 14.77 17.05
CA TYR A 60 6.39 14.37 16.20
C TYR A 60 5.95 14.19 14.75
N PHE A 61 4.81 13.51 14.52
CA PHE A 61 4.31 13.27 13.18
C PHE A 61 3.91 14.58 12.48
N LEU A 62 3.17 15.47 13.15
CA LEU A 62 2.76 16.75 12.58
C LEU A 62 3.96 17.61 12.21
N THR A 63 4.94 17.73 13.12
CA THR A 63 6.15 18.53 12.90
C THR A 63 6.93 18.01 11.70
N THR A 64 7.27 16.72 11.69
CA THR A 64 8.09 16.14 10.61
C THR A 64 7.38 16.14 9.27
N ARG A 65 6.07 15.85 9.22
CA ARG A 65 5.35 15.83 7.93
C ARG A 65 5.11 17.23 7.40
N GLN A 66 4.90 18.22 8.27
CA GLN A 66 4.81 19.61 7.83
C GLN A 66 6.14 20.09 7.24
N GLU A 67 7.27 19.73 7.84
CA GLU A 67 8.61 20.02 7.30
C GLU A 67 8.81 19.37 5.92
N ASP A 68 8.47 18.08 5.79
CA ASP A 68 8.61 17.33 4.52
C ASP A 68 7.70 17.86 3.40
N ILE A 69 6.47 18.24 3.73
CA ILE A 69 5.45 18.71 2.78
C ILE A 69 5.60 20.21 2.47
N GLY A 70 6.14 20.98 3.42
CA GLY A 70 6.32 22.43 3.30
C GLY A 70 5.07 23.27 3.58
N MET A 71 3.99 22.68 4.08
CA MET A 71 2.76 23.39 4.49
C MET A 71 1.99 22.60 5.57
N PRO A 72 1.08 23.25 6.32
CA PRO A 72 0.21 22.56 7.27
C PRO A 72 -0.56 21.40 6.64
N LEU A 73 -0.72 20.28 7.36
CA LEU A 73 -1.33 19.07 6.79
C LEU A 73 -2.82 19.25 6.45
N ASP A 74 -3.53 20.12 7.17
CA ASP A 74 -4.93 20.42 6.85
C ASP A 74 -5.05 21.22 5.54
N GLU A 75 -4.13 22.16 5.31
CA GLU A 75 -4.01 22.91 4.06
C GLU A 75 -3.62 21.99 2.90
N PHE A 76 -2.65 21.09 3.13
CA PHE A 76 -2.24 20.07 2.17
C PHE A 76 -3.43 19.21 1.71
N GLY A 77 -4.23 18.70 2.66
CA GLY A 77 -5.42 17.92 2.35
C GLY A 77 -6.50 18.72 1.60
N LYS A 78 -6.73 19.99 1.97
CA LYS A 78 -7.74 20.84 1.31
C LYS A 78 -7.33 21.24 -0.11
N GLN A 79 -6.06 21.60 -0.32
CA GLN A 79 -5.59 22.09 -1.61
C GLN A 79 -5.29 20.96 -2.58
N GLN A 80 -4.68 19.87 -2.09
CA GLN A 80 -4.19 18.79 -2.94
C GLN A 80 -5.00 17.50 -2.81
N GLY A 81 -5.91 17.36 -1.85
CA GLY A 81 -6.81 16.22 -1.75
C GLY A 81 -7.80 16.09 -2.92
N PRO A 82 -8.48 17.18 -3.35
CA PRO A 82 -9.39 17.11 -4.49
C PRO A 82 -8.69 16.59 -5.75
N GLY A 83 -9.26 15.60 -6.41
CA GLY A 83 -8.68 14.97 -7.61
C GLY A 83 -7.55 13.96 -7.33
N ALA A 84 -7.21 13.67 -6.07
CA ALA A 84 -6.09 12.78 -5.74
C ALA A 84 -6.30 11.35 -6.26
N PHE A 85 -7.52 10.83 -6.13
CA PHE A 85 -7.88 9.51 -6.63
C PHE A 85 -7.82 9.45 -8.16
N GLU A 86 -8.30 10.48 -8.86
CA GLU A 86 -8.21 10.58 -10.33
C GLU A 86 -6.75 10.66 -10.79
N ARG A 87 -5.89 11.37 -10.05
CA ARG A 87 -4.46 11.47 -10.36
C ARG A 87 -3.69 10.18 -10.06
N CYS A 88 -4.14 9.36 -9.10
CA CYS A 88 -3.49 8.08 -8.79
C CYS A 88 -4.02 6.93 -9.66
N GLU A 89 -5.19 7.09 -10.28
CA GLU A 89 -5.85 6.04 -11.07
C GLU A 89 -4.94 5.36 -12.10
N PRO A 90 -4.17 6.06 -12.95
CA PRO A 90 -3.30 5.38 -13.92
C PRO A 90 -2.33 4.37 -13.28
N PHE A 91 -1.77 4.71 -12.12
CA PHE A 91 -0.84 3.84 -11.39
C PHE A 91 -1.58 2.69 -10.68
N ALA A 92 -2.80 2.93 -10.20
CA ALA A 92 -3.65 1.86 -9.69
C ALA A 92 -4.01 0.86 -10.81
N ARG A 93 -4.29 1.33 -12.03
CA ARG A 93 -4.54 0.47 -13.21
C ARG A 93 -3.30 -0.33 -13.61
N GLU A 94 -2.11 0.26 -13.54
CA GLU A 94 -0.85 -0.46 -13.75
C GLU A 94 -0.65 -1.58 -12.73
N ILE A 95 -0.93 -1.32 -11.44
CA ILE A 95 -0.88 -2.35 -10.38
C ILE A 95 -1.89 -3.46 -10.66
N THR A 96 -3.13 -3.13 -11.03
CA THR A 96 -4.15 -4.12 -11.44
C THR A 96 -3.66 -4.97 -12.62
N ALA A 97 -3.07 -4.33 -13.64
CA ALA A 97 -2.57 -5.03 -14.81
C ALA A 97 -1.48 -6.02 -14.40
N LEU A 98 -0.53 -5.61 -13.57
CA LEU A 98 0.53 -6.47 -13.02
C LEU A 98 -0.04 -7.65 -12.21
N LEU A 99 -1.04 -7.41 -11.37
CA LEU A 99 -1.71 -8.46 -10.59
C LEU A 99 -2.36 -9.51 -11.50
N ASN A 100 -2.92 -9.05 -12.63
CA ASN A 100 -3.62 -9.88 -13.61
C ASN A 100 -2.71 -10.41 -14.74
N GLU A 101 -1.39 -10.20 -14.70
CA GLU A 101 -0.47 -10.73 -15.73
C GLU A 101 -0.37 -12.25 -15.71
N SER A 102 -0.51 -12.86 -14.53
CA SER A 102 -0.54 -14.31 -14.39
C SER A 102 -1.94 -14.85 -14.75
N SER A 103 -1.98 -15.95 -15.50
CA SER A 103 -3.23 -16.67 -15.78
C SER A 103 -3.65 -17.64 -14.68
N SER A 104 -2.83 -17.80 -13.63
CA SER A 104 -3.11 -18.66 -12.48
C SER A 104 -2.91 -17.92 -11.17
N GLY A 105 -3.57 -18.39 -10.12
CA GLY A 105 -3.49 -17.88 -8.76
C GLY A 105 -3.91 -16.41 -8.57
N PRO A 106 -4.08 -15.97 -7.31
CA PRO A 106 -4.50 -14.61 -7.00
C PRO A 106 -3.33 -13.64 -6.77
N TYR A 107 -2.07 -14.09 -6.85
CA TYR A 107 -0.88 -13.31 -6.48
C TYR A 107 -0.18 -12.71 -7.71
N PHE A 108 0.71 -11.74 -7.49
CA PHE A 108 1.51 -11.14 -8.57
C PHE A 108 2.36 -12.18 -9.32
N MET A 109 2.87 -13.21 -8.63
CA MET A 109 3.57 -14.34 -9.24
C MET A 109 2.67 -15.57 -9.45
N GLY A 110 1.37 -15.32 -9.60
CA GLY A 110 0.35 -16.32 -9.83
C GLY A 110 0.03 -17.15 -8.60
N ASP A 111 0.46 -18.42 -8.58
CA ASP A 111 0.22 -19.33 -7.45
C ASP A 111 1.25 -19.18 -6.32
N THR A 112 2.30 -18.38 -6.54
CA THR A 112 3.38 -18.18 -5.57
C THR A 112 3.25 -16.82 -4.88
N VAL A 113 3.12 -16.83 -3.55
CA VAL A 113 3.23 -15.60 -2.75
C VAL A 113 4.65 -15.07 -2.81
N SER A 114 4.80 -13.77 -2.99
CA SER A 114 6.06 -13.03 -3.03
C SER A 114 6.00 -11.82 -2.11
N TYR A 115 7.14 -11.16 -1.90
CA TYR A 115 7.14 -9.93 -1.11
C TYR A 115 6.37 -8.78 -1.77
N THR A 116 6.16 -8.83 -3.10
CA THR A 116 5.29 -7.89 -3.82
C THR A 116 3.86 -7.95 -3.28
N ASP A 117 3.38 -9.16 -2.99
CA ASP A 117 2.05 -9.40 -2.45
C ASP A 117 1.92 -8.81 -1.04
N LEU A 118 2.92 -9.02 -0.18
CA LEU A 118 2.94 -8.45 1.16
C LEU A 118 2.99 -6.91 1.14
N MET A 119 3.73 -6.32 0.21
CA MET A 119 3.75 -4.86 0.03
C MET A 119 2.37 -4.33 -0.34
N TRP A 120 1.71 -4.93 -1.34
CA TRP A 120 0.41 -4.45 -1.78
C TRP A 120 -0.69 -4.68 -0.76
N ALA A 121 -0.70 -5.85 -0.11
CA ALA A 121 -1.63 -6.13 0.98
C ALA A 121 -1.48 -5.15 2.14
N GLY A 122 -0.24 -4.80 2.52
CA GLY A 122 0.02 -3.79 3.54
C GLY A 122 -0.62 -2.43 3.20
N ILE A 123 -0.58 -2.03 1.93
CA ILE A 123 -1.20 -0.78 1.47
C ILE A 123 -2.72 -0.87 1.47
N LEU A 124 -3.31 -1.96 0.95
CA LEU A 124 -4.76 -2.15 0.98
C LEU A 124 -5.31 -2.18 2.42
N LEU A 125 -4.62 -2.87 3.32
CA LEU A 125 -4.98 -2.93 4.74
C LEU A 125 -4.80 -1.58 5.43
N PHE A 126 -3.77 -0.81 5.06
CA PHE A 126 -3.59 0.55 5.56
C PHE A 126 -4.78 1.44 5.19
N PHE A 127 -5.23 1.44 3.93
CA PHE A 127 -6.41 2.21 3.53
C PHE A 127 -7.70 1.68 4.16
N LYS A 128 -7.84 0.35 4.30
CA LYS A 128 -8.95 -0.26 5.07
C LYS A 128 -8.96 0.20 6.53
N ARG A 129 -7.79 0.44 7.11
CA ARG A 129 -7.65 0.92 8.49
C ARG A 129 -7.90 2.43 8.63
N LEU A 130 -7.58 3.22 7.62
CA LEU A 130 -7.91 4.65 7.57
C LEU A 130 -9.43 4.87 7.58
N GLY A 131 -10.14 4.16 6.71
CA GLY A 131 -11.59 4.29 6.64
C GLY A 131 -12.22 3.48 5.52
N THR A 132 -13.49 3.14 5.70
CA THR A 132 -14.24 2.40 4.68
C THR A 132 -14.33 3.19 3.37
N GLU A 133 -14.56 4.50 3.44
CA GLU A 133 -14.69 5.35 2.25
C GLU A 133 -13.38 5.41 1.45
N GLU A 134 -12.26 5.64 2.13
CA GLU A 134 -10.94 5.67 1.49
C GLU A 134 -10.57 4.33 0.85
N TYR A 135 -10.88 3.22 1.53
CA TYR A 135 -10.66 1.88 0.97
C TYR A 135 -11.51 1.62 -0.27
N GLN A 136 -12.78 2.03 -0.26
CA GLN A 136 -13.65 1.88 -1.44
C GLN A 136 -13.17 2.74 -2.61
N GLU A 137 -12.69 3.96 -2.36
CA GLU A 137 -12.11 4.80 -3.42
C GLU A 137 -10.82 4.20 -4.00
N VAL A 138 -9.95 3.61 -3.16
CA VAL A 138 -8.79 2.85 -3.64
C VAL A 138 -9.22 1.70 -4.53
N LEU A 139 -10.19 0.88 -4.12
CA LEU A 139 -10.71 -0.21 -4.95
C LEU A 139 -11.40 0.29 -6.23
N ARG A 140 -12.03 1.47 -6.20
CA ARG A 140 -12.65 2.06 -7.39
C ARG A 140 -11.61 2.42 -8.44
N VAL A 141 -10.49 3.04 -8.03
CA VAL A 141 -9.46 3.50 -8.98
C VAL A 141 -8.57 2.38 -9.51
N THR A 142 -8.49 1.22 -8.84
CA THR A 142 -7.92 0.01 -9.47
C THR A 142 -8.79 -0.46 -10.62
N GLY A 143 -10.10 -0.18 -10.49
CA GLY A 143 -11.26 -0.61 -11.28
C GLY A 143 -11.24 -2.05 -11.74
N ASP A 144 -10.67 -2.89 -10.88
CA ASP A 144 -11.00 -4.29 -10.71
C ASP A 144 -10.99 -4.56 -9.19
N ALA A 145 -12.01 -4.03 -8.51
CA ALA A 145 -12.16 -4.15 -7.06
C ALA A 145 -12.25 -5.62 -6.61
N GLU A 146 -12.81 -6.49 -7.46
CA GLU A 146 -12.97 -7.91 -7.18
C GLU A 146 -11.61 -8.62 -7.16
N ALA A 147 -10.73 -8.37 -8.13
CA ALA A 147 -9.39 -8.94 -8.14
C ALA A 147 -8.61 -8.59 -6.86
N HIS A 148 -8.72 -7.34 -6.40
CA HIS A 148 -8.03 -6.84 -5.22
C HIS A 148 -8.61 -7.40 -3.91
N THR A 149 -9.94 -7.59 -3.85
CA THR A 149 -10.60 -8.23 -2.72
C THR A 149 -10.22 -9.70 -2.65
N ARG A 150 -10.27 -10.41 -3.77
CA ARG A 150 -9.86 -11.83 -3.87
C ARG A 150 -8.39 -12.02 -3.51
N PHE A 151 -7.52 -11.13 -3.98
CA PHE A 151 -6.10 -11.08 -3.62
C PHE A 151 -5.91 -10.96 -2.10
N LEU A 152 -6.60 -10.01 -1.47
CA LEU A 152 -6.46 -9.79 -0.03
C LEU A 152 -7.04 -10.94 0.80
N ASP A 153 -8.16 -11.52 0.36
CA ASP A 153 -8.77 -12.70 0.99
C ASP A 153 -7.83 -13.92 0.91
N ALA A 154 -7.16 -14.12 -0.23
CA ALA A 154 -6.17 -15.19 -0.40
C ALA A 154 -4.95 -15.00 0.52
N LEU A 155 -4.58 -13.75 0.84
CA LEU A 155 -3.50 -13.43 1.78
C LEU A 155 -3.91 -13.45 3.26
N SER A 156 -5.18 -13.71 3.57
CA SER A 156 -5.67 -13.71 4.96
C SER A 156 -4.87 -14.58 5.94
N PRO A 157 -4.26 -15.74 5.57
CA PRO A 157 -3.40 -16.49 6.47
C PRO A 157 -2.16 -15.72 6.98
N TRP A 158 -1.69 -14.71 6.23
CA TRP A 158 -0.54 -13.88 6.59
C TRP A 158 -0.91 -12.49 7.09
N THR A 159 -2.16 -12.06 6.90
CA THR A 159 -2.62 -10.71 7.26
C THR A 159 -3.60 -10.69 8.43
N ALA A 160 -4.05 -11.85 8.90
CA ALA A 160 -4.85 -11.94 10.11
C ALA A 160 -4.04 -11.42 11.31
N LYS A 161 -4.70 -10.64 12.16
CA LYS A 161 -4.11 -10.21 13.43
C LYS A 161 -4.06 -11.44 14.35
N GLU A 162 -2.87 -11.78 14.82
CA GLU A 162 -2.74 -12.70 15.96
C GLU A 162 -3.12 -11.91 17.22
N ASP A 163 -4.19 -12.34 17.90
CA ASP A 163 -4.63 -11.81 19.19
C ASP A 163 -3.94 -12.54 20.36
#